data_AF-A0A0D6MAV0-F1
#
_entry.id   AF-A0A0D6MAV0-F1
#
_cell.length_a   1.000
_cell.length_b   1.000
_cell.length_c   1.000
_cell.angle_alpha   90.00
_cell.angle_beta   90.00
_cell.angle_gamma   90.00
#
_symmetry.space_group_name_H-M   'P 1'
#
loop_
_entity.id
_entity.type
_entity.pdbx_description
1 polymer ?
#
loop_
_entity_poly.entity_id
_entity_poly.type
_entity_poly.pdbx_seq_one_letter_code
_entity_poly.pdbx_strand_id
1 'polypeptide(L)' 'MVKVLDFHNVKFNDYNVLEDAELREGIKLYSDWPTIPQVYVKGEFVGGCDIMVQMHKDGEISDFFDSKGIPNKYGEKK' A
#
# COMPACT_ATOMS: atom_id res chain seq x y z
N MET A 1 7.46 4.02 -0.49
CA MET A 1 6.52 2.88 -0.39
C MET A 1 7.18 1.62 0.17
N VAL A 2 8.07 0.95 -0.58
CA VAL A 2 8.74 -0.30 -0.12
C VAL A 2 9.43 -0.13 1.23
N LYS A 3 10.19 0.95 1.44
CA LYS A 3 10.84 1.24 2.72
C LYS A 3 9.88 1.39 3.90
N VAL A 4 8.68 1.94 3.66
CA VAL A 4 7.66 2.10 4.72
C VAL A 4 7.10 0.73 5.08
N LEU A 5 6.73 -0.07 4.09
CA LEU A 5 6.24 -1.44 4.31
C LEU A 5 7.29 -2.31 5.01
N ASP A 6 8.56 -2.21 4.59
CA ASP A 6 9.69 -2.91 5.19
C ASP A 6 9.94 -2.49 6.65
N PHE A 7 9.87 -1.19 6.93
CA PHE A 7 9.97 -0.64 8.29
C PHE A 7 8.92 -1.22 9.22
N HIS A 8 7.68 -1.35 8.73
CA HIS A 8 6.56 -1.98 9.43
C HIS A 8 6.57 -3.51 9.37
N ASN A 9 7.57 -4.12 8.73
CA ASN A 9 7.68 -5.58 8.53
C ASN A 9 6.41 -6.22 7.94
N VAL A 10 5.71 -5.49 7.07
CA VAL A 10 4.50 -5.96 6.42
C VAL A 10 4.88 -6.78 5.21
N LYS A 11 4.27 -7.96 5.06
CA LYS A 11 4.39 -8.74 3.82
C LYS A 11 3.57 -8.08 2.73
N PHE A 12 4.20 -7.77 1.60
CA PHE A 12 3.56 -7.23 0.41
C PHE A 12 4.05 -7.98 -0.83
N ASN A 13 3.25 -7.90 -1.90
CA ASN A 13 3.64 -8.34 -3.22
C ASN A 13 3.81 -7.10 -4.10
N ASP A 14 4.92 -7.00 -4.81
CA ASP A 14 5.12 -6.01 -5.85
C ASP A 14 4.77 -6.60 -7.23
N TYR A 15 4.21 -5.75 -8.09
CA TYR A 15 3.90 -6.09 -9.47
C TYR A 15 4.51 -5.02 -10.37
N ASN A 16 5.35 -5.44 -11.31
CA ASN A 16 6.04 -4.52 -12.20
C ASN A 16 5.17 -4.15 -13.40
N VAL A 17 4.48 -3.01 -13.29
CA VAL A 17 3.66 -2.41 -14.36
C VAL A 17 4.49 -1.77 -15.48
N LEU A 18 5.82 -1.70 -15.37
CA LEU A 18 6.67 -1.17 -16.44
C LEU A 18 6.93 -2.20 -17.54
N GLU A 19 6.86 -3.49 -17.21
CA GLU A 19 7.07 -4.58 -18.17
C GLU A 19 5.80 -4.99 -18.90
N ASP A 20 4.62 -4.60 -18.38
CA ASP A 20 3.33 -4.97 -18.93
C ASP A 20 2.43 -3.72 -19.11
N ALA A 21 2.24 -3.34 -20.37
CA ALA A 21 1.43 -2.17 -20.73
C ALA A 21 -0.08 -2.40 -20.48
N GLU A 22 -0.57 -3.64 -20.59
CA GLU A 22 -1.97 -3.97 -20.30
C GLU A 22 -2.23 -3.86 -18.80
N LEU A 23 -1.32 -4.38 -17.97
CA LEU A 23 -1.39 -4.24 -16.52
C LEU A 23 -1.36 -2.75 -16.11
N ARG A 24 -0.50 -1.95 -16.76
CA ARG A 24 -0.37 -0.51 -16.50
C ARG A 24 -1.63 0.28 -16.80
N GLU A 25 -2.31 -0.01 -17.90
CA GLU A 25 -3.55 0.68 -18.27
C GLU A 25 -4.74 0.14 -17.45
N GLY A 26 -4.80 -1.18 -17.27
CA GLY A 26 -5.84 -1.85 -16.50
C GLY A 26 -5.89 -1.42 -15.04
N ILE A 27 -4.73 -1.28 -14.38
CA ILE A 27 -4.69 -0.87 -12.97
C ILE A 27 -5.18 0.56 -12.77
N LYS A 28 -4.89 1.48 -13.71
CA LYS A 28 -5.37 2.87 -13.65
C LYS A 28 -6.88 2.95 -13.79
N LEU A 29 -7.45 2.19 -14.74
CA LEU A 29 -8.89 2.08 -14.93
C LEU A 29 -9.58 1.43 -13.72
N TYR A 30 -8.95 0.42 -13.12
CA TYR A 30 -9.50 -0.27 -11.95
C TYR A 30 -9.50 0.58 -10.68
N SER A 31 -8.41 1.32 -10.42
CA SER A 31 -8.32 2.22 -9.25
C SER A 31 -9.04 3.56 -9.42
N ASP A 32 -9.45 3.88 -10.64
CA ASP A 32 -9.78 5.27 -11.02
C ASP A 32 -8.63 6.24 -10.68
N TRP A 33 -7.38 5.76 -10.71
CA TRP A 33 -6.21 6.52 -10.26
C TRP A 33 -5.13 6.60 -11.35
N PRO A 34 -4.76 7.79 -11.82
CA PRO A 34 -3.92 7.94 -13.00
C PRO A 34 -2.43 7.69 -12.74
N THR A 35 -1.99 7.70 -11.47
CA THR A 35 -0.57 7.69 -11.09
C THR A 35 -0.12 6.40 -10.43
N ILE A 36 1.17 6.09 -10.59
CA ILE A 36 1.89 4.96 -10.00
C ILE A 36 3.03 5.55 -9.17
N PRO A 37 3.39 4.95 -8.02
CA PRO A 37 2.96 3.66 -7.47
C PRO A 37 1.62 3.71 -6.72
N GLN A 38 0.89 2.59 -6.75
CA GLN A 38 -0.40 2.39 -6.07
C GLN A 38 -0.29 1.26 -5.05
N VAL A 39 -0.97 1.42 -3.91
CA VAL A 39 -1.07 0.41 -2.84
C VAL A 39 -2.49 -0.11 -2.77
N TYR A 40 -2.59 -1.44 -2.72
CA TYR A 40 -3.82 -2.15 -2.41
C TYR A 40 -3.64 -2.98 -1.15
N VAL A 41 -4.64 -2.95 -0.29
CA VAL A 41 -4.68 -3.73 0.94
C VAL A 41 -5.96 -4.55 0.93
N LYS A 42 -5.83 -5.88 0.94
CA LYS A 42 -6.97 -6.82 0.82
C LYS A 42 -7.90 -6.56 -0.39
N GLY A 43 -7.34 -6.04 -1.49
CA GLY A 43 -8.09 -5.71 -2.70
C GLY A 43 -8.75 -4.32 -2.68
N GLU A 44 -8.65 -3.59 -1.58
CA GLU A 44 -9.09 -2.19 -1.49
C GLU A 44 -7.94 -1.26 -1.85
N PHE A 45 -8.22 -0.29 -2.72
CA PHE A 45 -7.28 0.77 -3.06
C PHE A 45 -7.08 1.67 -1.84
N VAL A 46 -5.83 1.80 -1.40
CA VAL A 46 -5.47 2.66 -0.26
C VAL A 46 -5.02 4.03 -0.74
N GLY A 47 -4.23 4.07 -1.81
CA GLY A 47 -3.66 5.30 -2.31
C GLY A 47 -2.30 5.14 -2.98
N GLY A 48 -1.70 6.28 -3.31
CA GLY A 48 -0.35 6.36 -3.85
C GLY A 48 0.76 6.48 -2.80
N CYS A 49 1.97 6.78 -3.28
CA CYS A 49 3.13 6.96 -2.39
C CYS A 49 2.94 8.06 -1.34
N ASP A 50 2.34 9.19 -1.72
CA ASP A 50 2.17 10.34 -0.84
C ASP A 50 1.26 10.02 0.36
N ILE A 51 0.13 9.38 0.10
CA ILE A 51 -0.83 8.97 1.14
C ILE A 51 -0.16 8.01 2.12
N MET A 52 0.57 7.01 1.60
CA MET A 52 1.24 6.03 2.45
C MET A 52 2.33 6.65 3.33
N VAL A 53 3.08 7.62 2.78
CA VAL A 53 4.10 8.36 3.56
C VAL A 53 3.45 9.27 4.60
N GLN A 54 2.32 9.88 4.28
CA GLN A 54 1.56 10.71 5.20
C GLN A 54 1.04 9.89 6.38
N MET A 55 0.31 8.79 6.12
CA MET A 55 -0.17 7.86 7.17
C MET A 55 0.98 7.31 8.03
N HIS A 56 2.16 7.11 7.44
CA HIS A 56 3.34 6.70 8.20
C HIS A 56 3.84 7.79 9.14
N LYS A 57 3.89 9.05 8.68
CA LYS A 57 4.30 10.19 9.51
C LYS A 57 3.31 10.47 10.64
N ASP A 58 2.02 10.32 10.36
CA ASP A 58 0.95 10.53 11.32
C ASP A 58 0.80 9.34 12.30
N GLY A 59 1.44 8.20 12.00
CA GLY A 59 1.38 6.97 12.81
C GLY A 59 0.15 6.11 12.53
N GLU A 60 -0.84 6.65 11.83
CA GLU A 60 -2.12 6.00 11.49
C GLU A 60 -1.97 4.76 10.61
N ILE A 61 -0.82 4.58 9.93
CA ILE A 61 -0.59 3.41 9.08
C ILE A 61 -0.60 2.09 9.88
N SER A 62 -0.14 2.11 11.14
CA SER A 62 -0.12 0.92 11.99
C SER A 62 -1.55 0.50 12.36
N ASP A 63 -2.38 1.47 12.79
CA ASP A 63 -3.81 1.27 13.07
C ASP A 63 -4.58 0.82 11.83
N PHE A 64 -4.23 1.36 10.66
CA PHE A 64 -4.81 0.95 9.39
C PHE A 64 -4.52 -0.53 9.10
N PHE A 65 -3.28 -0.98 9.30
CA PHE A 65 -2.93 -2.39 9.17
C PHE A 65 -3.64 -3.26 10.20
N ASP A 66 -3.72 -2.83 11.46
CA ASP A 66 -4.42 -3.57 12.52
C ASP A 66 -5.92 -3.73 12.23
N SER A 67 -6.59 -2.64 11.83
CA SER A 67 -7.98 -2.63 11.40
C SER A 67 -8.24 -3.57 10.22
N LYS A 68 -7.27 -3.66 9.30
CA LYS A 68 -7.31 -4.61 8.19
C LYS A 68 -6.81 -6.01 8.58
N GLY A 69 -6.37 -6.25 9.81
CA GLY A 69 -5.83 -7.53 10.27
C GLY A 69 -4.55 -7.93 9.53
N ILE A 70 -3.72 -6.96 9.15
CA ILE A 70 -2.42 -7.17 8.53
C ILE A 70 -1.35 -7.21 9.62
N PRO A 71 -0.57 -8.30 9.71
CA PRO A 71 0.52 -8.39 10.66
C PRO A 71 1.56 -7.32 10.32
N ASN A 72 1.83 -6.46 11.29
CA ASN A 72 2.81 -5.40 11.20
C ASN A 72 3.58 -5.29 12.53
N LYS A 73 4.79 -4.76 12.49
CA LYS A 73 5.74 -4.72 13.62
C LYS A 73 5.27 -3.85 14.78
N TYR A 74 4.49 -2.81 14.49
CA TYR A 74 4.07 -1.78 15.45
C TYR A 74 2.59 -1.88 15.83
N GLY A 75 1.86 -2.82 15.22
CA GLY A 75 0.48 -3.14 15.51
C GLY A 75 0.35 -3.59 16.95
N GLU A 76 -0.67 -3.10 17.63
CA GLU A 76 -0.81 -3.26 19.07
C GLU A 76 -0.64 -4.75 19.46
N LYS A 77 0.44 -5.02 20.19
CA LYS A 77 0.44 -6.06 21.22
C LYS A 77 -0.65 -5.68 22.22
N LYS A 78 -1.90 -6.03 21.96
CA LYS A 78 -2.90 -6.18 23.01
C LYS A 78 -3.01 -7.63 23.40
#